data_AF-A0AA36I9J2-F1
#
_entry.id   AF-A0AA36I9J2-F1
#
_cell.length_a   1.000
_cell.length_b   1.000
_cell.length_c   1.000
_cell.angle_alpha   90.00
_cell.angle_beta   90.00
_cell.angle_gamma   90.00
#
_symmetry.space_group_name_H-M   'P 1'
#
loop_
_entity.id
_entity.type
_entity.pdbx_description
1 polymer ?
#
loop_
_entity_poly.entity_id
_entity_poly.type
_entity_poly.pdbx_seq_one_letter_code
_entity_poly.pdbx_strand_id
1 'polypeptide(L)'
;MRLCNADVEEAERNHQESLDDFDEAGQDEDGCRSFFDLRQRTLSGMDLMPAFRIVVLGLLRKLKNNTKDCILYSEVEDALGRYFRVLDADMQRFASLHEILRDAADKARESTRREAAPSVTHAANLLLEGMREIAVVLLACGERQRQCLDLKLMTQRSIATAADAPLISYSKYAEFLDEALALCDQLRRKHEELQQQRIRAMAKLTDLKLAPREVQSG
;
A
#
# COMPACT_ATOMS: atom_id res chain seq x y z
N MET A 1 23.48 -21.77 9.05
CA MET A 1 22.38 -22.05 8.10
C MET A 1 22.67 -21.33 6.79
N ARG A 2 23.16 -22.06 5.78
CA ARG A 2 23.33 -21.58 4.40
C ARG A 2 22.38 -22.41 3.53
N LEU A 3 21.24 -21.86 3.14
CA LEU A 3 20.21 -22.55 2.34
C LEU A 3 19.53 -21.62 1.31
N CYS A 4 20.22 -20.62 0.77
CA CYS A 4 19.66 -19.72 -0.27
C CYS A 4 20.42 -19.73 -1.60
N ASN A 5 21.21 -20.78 -1.88
CA ASN A 5 22.02 -20.86 -3.10
C ASN A 5 21.64 -22.05 -4.01
N ALA A 6 20.71 -22.92 -3.60
CA ALA A 6 20.36 -24.10 -4.38
C ALA A 6 19.58 -23.77 -5.66
N ASP A 7 18.73 -22.74 -5.63
CA ASP A 7 17.85 -22.40 -6.77
C ASP A 7 18.55 -21.60 -7.89
N VAL A 8 19.76 -21.08 -7.65
CA VAL A 8 20.54 -20.33 -8.66
C VAL A 8 21.37 -21.29 -9.52
N GLU A 9 21.95 -22.32 -8.91
CA GLU A 9 22.80 -23.30 -9.62
C GLU A 9 21.98 -24.30 -10.47
N GLU A 10 20.67 -24.44 -10.22
CA GLU A 10 19.76 -25.25 -11.05
C GLU A 10 19.26 -24.48 -12.28
N ALA A 11 19.11 -23.16 -12.18
CA ALA A 11 18.78 -22.29 -13.32
C ALA A 11 19.95 -22.14 -14.30
N GLU A 12 21.20 -22.12 -13.82
CA GLU A 12 22.39 -22.07 -14.66
C GLU A 12 22.62 -23.37 -15.45
N ARG A 13 22.33 -24.54 -14.87
CA ARG A 13 22.46 -25.84 -15.59
C ARG A 13 21.44 -26.01 -16.72
N ASN A 14 20.23 -25.47 -16.57
CA ASN A 14 19.21 -25.50 -17.63
C ASN A 14 19.51 -24.50 -18.78
N HIS A 15 20.45 -23.57 -18.61
CA HIS A 15 20.87 -22.65 -19.67
C HIS A 15 22.03 -23.16 -20.53
N GLN A 16 22.76 -24.19 -20.10
CA GLN A 16 23.88 -24.72 -20.86
C GLN A 16 23.51 -25.79 -21.90
N GLU A 17 22.31 -26.37 -21.86
CA GLU A 17 21.89 -27.39 -22.84
C GLU A 17 21.20 -26.81 -24.10
N SER A 18 21.07 -25.49 -24.23
CA SER A 18 20.35 -24.84 -25.34
C SER A 18 21.20 -23.92 -26.22
N LEU A 19 22.54 -24.03 -26.18
CA LEU A 19 23.47 -23.10 -26.85
C LEU A 19 24.17 -23.64 -28.11
N ASP A 20 23.70 -24.77 -28.68
CA ASP A 20 24.18 -25.26 -29.97
C ASP A 20 23.03 -25.30 -30.99
N ASP A 21 22.57 -24.13 -31.42
CA ASP A 21 22.19 -23.84 -32.82
C ASP A 21 21.55 -22.45 -32.93
N PHE A 22 22.00 -21.73 -33.94
CA PHE A 22 21.53 -20.46 -34.51
C PHE A 22 22.39 -19.22 -34.31
N ASP A 23 23.05 -18.92 -35.43
CA ASP A 23 23.85 -17.79 -35.83
C ASP A 23 23.28 -16.39 -35.53
N GLU A 24 24.23 -15.50 -35.29
CA GLU A 24 24.27 -14.05 -35.55
C GLU A 24 23.01 -13.35 -36.09
N ALA A 25 22.38 -12.51 -35.25
CA ALA A 25 22.09 -11.08 -35.55
C ALA A 25 21.31 -10.39 -34.41
N GLY A 26 21.85 -9.29 -33.86
CA GLY A 26 21.07 -8.27 -33.13
C GLY A 26 21.31 -8.19 -31.62
N GLN A 27 22.31 -7.38 -31.25
CA GLN A 27 22.72 -7.08 -29.87
C GLN A 27 21.70 -6.21 -29.08
N ASP A 28 21.50 -6.59 -27.82
CA ASP A 28 21.37 -5.77 -26.60
C ASP A 28 20.09 -4.99 -26.19
N GLU A 29 18.98 -4.96 -26.94
CA GLU A 29 17.74 -4.31 -26.43
C GLU A 29 16.73 -5.25 -25.73
N ASP A 30 16.90 -6.57 -25.82
CA ASP A 30 15.83 -7.52 -25.47
C ASP A 30 15.88 -8.07 -24.03
N GLY A 31 17.06 -8.03 -23.38
CA GLY A 31 17.23 -8.58 -22.02
C GLY A 31 16.45 -7.83 -20.94
N CYS A 32 16.37 -6.50 -21.03
CA CYS A 32 15.64 -5.67 -20.07
C CYS A 32 14.12 -5.82 -20.21
N ARG A 33 13.61 -6.00 -21.43
CA ARG A 33 12.18 -6.25 -21.69
C ARG A 33 11.78 -7.64 -21.22
N SER A 34 12.61 -8.65 -21.52
CA SER A 34 12.42 -10.03 -21.06
C SER A 34 12.32 -10.14 -19.52
N PHE A 35 13.19 -9.44 -18.78
CA PHE A 35 13.13 -9.44 -17.31
C PHE A 35 11.90 -8.70 -16.75
N PHE A 36 11.53 -7.56 -17.35
CA PHE A 36 10.34 -6.82 -16.94
C PHE A 36 9.06 -7.64 -17.16
N ASP A 37 8.93 -8.28 -18.32
CA ASP A 37 7.78 -9.11 -18.67
C ASP A 37 7.70 -10.36 -17.79
N LEU A 38 8.84 -11.00 -17.51
CA LEU A 38 8.90 -12.12 -16.56
C LEU A 38 8.47 -11.68 -15.16
N ARG A 39 8.95 -10.52 -14.67
CA ARG A 39 8.53 -9.96 -13.38
C ARG A 39 7.02 -9.70 -13.36
N GLN A 40 6.46 -9.12 -14.41
CA GLN A 40 5.01 -8.87 -14.48
C GLN A 40 4.20 -10.16 -14.40
N ARG A 41 4.62 -11.21 -15.11
CA ARG A 41 3.97 -12.54 -15.07
C ARG A 41 4.05 -13.16 -13.69
N THR A 42 5.22 -13.14 -13.05
CA THR A 42 5.43 -13.69 -11.70
C THR A 42 4.63 -12.96 -10.63
N LEU A 43 4.45 -11.64 -10.78
CA LEU A 43 3.68 -10.83 -9.85
C LEU A 43 2.16 -10.90 -10.11
N SER A 44 1.73 -11.59 -11.17
CA SER A 44 0.31 -11.78 -11.45
C SER A 44 -0.32 -12.70 -10.40
N GLY A 45 -1.45 -12.30 -9.85
CA GLY A 45 -2.14 -13.05 -8.79
C GLY A 45 -1.57 -12.89 -7.38
N MET A 46 -0.49 -12.12 -7.21
CA MET A 46 -0.01 -11.74 -5.87
C MET A 46 -0.87 -10.64 -5.25
N ASP A 47 -0.93 -10.65 -3.91
CA ASP A 47 -1.52 -9.55 -3.15
C ASP A 47 -0.87 -8.21 -3.50
N LEU A 48 -1.69 -7.15 -3.50
CA LEU A 48 -1.30 -5.81 -3.97
C LEU A 48 -0.05 -5.26 -3.26
N MET A 49 0.00 -5.38 -1.92
CA MET A 49 1.07 -4.79 -1.11
C MET A 49 2.42 -5.54 -1.26
N PRO A 50 2.49 -6.88 -1.17
CA PRO A 50 3.71 -7.62 -1.49
C PRO A 50 4.21 -7.35 -2.92
N ALA A 51 3.31 -7.32 -3.90
CA ALA A 51 3.70 -7.06 -5.28
C ALA A 51 4.27 -5.65 -5.47
N PHE A 52 3.65 -4.64 -4.85
CA PHE A 52 4.16 -3.26 -4.82
C PHE A 52 5.55 -3.20 -4.17
N ARG A 53 5.73 -3.84 -3.01
CA ARG A 53 7.01 -3.89 -2.29
C ARG A 53 8.14 -4.47 -3.13
N ILE A 54 7.93 -5.60 -3.78
CA ILE A 54 8.95 -6.25 -4.61
C ILE A 54 9.41 -5.30 -5.73
N VAL A 55 8.45 -4.66 -6.41
CA VAL A 55 8.75 -3.73 -7.50
C VAL A 55 9.52 -2.52 -7.00
N VAL A 56 9.03 -1.85 -5.94
CA VAL A 56 9.69 -0.64 -5.44
C VAL A 56 11.07 -0.93 -4.88
N LEU A 57 11.23 -1.96 -4.05
CA LEU A 57 12.55 -2.31 -3.50
C LEU A 57 13.54 -2.69 -4.60
N GLY A 58 13.06 -3.37 -5.65
CA GLY A 58 13.85 -3.65 -6.85
C GLY A 58 14.32 -2.37 -7.54
N LEU A 59 13.42 -1.40 -7.71
CA LEU A 59 13.74 -0.13 -8.37
C LEU A 59 14.64 0.78 -7.53
N LEU A 60 14.39 0.90 -6.22
CA LEU A 60 15.27 1.62 -5.29
C LEU A 60 16.66 0.99 -5.20
N ARG A 61 16.76 -0.34 -5.29
CA ARG A 61 18.06 -1.02 -5.39
C ARG A 61 18.76 -0.72 -6.71
N LYS A 62 18.02 -0.74 -7.82
CA LYS A 62 18.56 -0.37 -9.15
C LYS A 62 19.15 1.04 -9.10
N LEU A 63 18.46 2.02 -8.51
CA LEU A 63 18.97 3.39 -8.29
C LEU A 63 20.30 3.45 -7.60
N LYS A 64 20.36 2.78 -6.45
CA LYS A 64 21.50 2.88 -5.56
C LYS A 64 22.80 2.43 -6.23
N ASN A 65 22.67 1.54 -7.23
CA ASN A 65 23.78 0.97 -7.97
C ASN A 65 23.90 1.55 -9.40
N ASN A 66 22.99 2.44 -9.82
CA ASN A 66 22.95 2.98 -11.17
C ASN A 66 23.80 4.25 -11.26
N THR A 67 24.97 4.14 -11.87
CA THR A 67 25.87 5.28 -12.11
C THR A 67 25.35 6.24 -13.18
N LYS A 68 24.34 5.85 -13.96
CA LYS A 68 23.80 6.66 -15.06
C LYS A 68 22.59 7.52 -14.66
N ASP A 69 22.00 7.34 -13.47
CA ASP A 69 20.75 8.01 -13.00
C ASP A 69 19.55 7.92 -13.98
N CYS A 70 19.54 6.90 -14.83
CA CYS A 70 18.50 6.73 -15.85
C CYS A 70 17.81 5.38 -15.71
N ILE A 71 16.48 5.36 -15.74
CA ILE A 71 15.70 4.10 -15.79
C ILE A 71 14.58 4.19 -16.82
N LEU A 72 14.07 3.03 -17.22
CA LEU A 72 12.92 2.95 -18.11
C LEU A 72 11.67 3.50 -17.41
N TYR A 73 11.00 4.44 -18.05
CA TYR A 73 9.76 5.02 -17.54
C TYR A 73 8.69 3.97 -17.24
N SER A 74 8.60 2.92 -18.04
CA SER A 74 7.66 1.80 -17.85
C SER A 74 7.82 1.12 -16.50
N GLU A 75 9.03 1.05 -15.94
CA GLU A 75 9.23 0.49 -14.60
C GLU A 75 8.70 1.41 -13.50
N VAL A 76 8.88 2.72 -13.66
CA VAL A 76 8.29 3.73 -12.76
C VAL A 76 6.78 3.67 -12.83
N GLU A 77 6.24 3.62 -14.05
CA GLU A 77 4.81 3.60 -14.28
C GLU A 77 4.14 2.36 -13.65
N ASP A 78 4.79 1.19 -13.75
CA ASP A 78 4.38 -0.06 -13.08
C ASP A 78 4.36 0.13 -11.56
N ALA A 79 5.41 0.70 -10.96
CA ALA A 79 5.47 0.97 -9.53
C ALA A 79 4.37 1.91 -9.05
N LEU A 80 4.17 3.03 -9.75
CA LEU A 80 3.13 4.01 -9.43
C LEU A 80 1.73 3.42 -9.62
N GLY A 81 1.52 2.62 -10.67
CA GLY A 81 0.25 1.93 -10.90
C GLY A 81 -0.10 0.95 -9.79
N ARG A 82 0.89 0.21 -9.28
CA ARG A 82 0.71 -0.68 -8.12
C ARG A 82 0.45 0.09 -6.84
N TYR A 83 1.18 1.17 -6.61
CA TYR A 83 0.94 2.07 -5.47
C TYR A 83 -0.49 2.59 -5.44
N PHE A 84 -1.01 3.06 -6.58
CA PHE A 84 -2.40 3.49 -6.71
C PHE A 84 -3.39 2.44 -6.26
N ARG A 85 -3.23 1.19 -6.74
CA ARG A 85 -4.13 0.09 -6.36
C ARG A 85 -4.05 -0.26 -4.88
N VAL A 86 -2.84 -0.22 -4.29
CA VAL A 86 -2.66 -0.42 -2.85
C VAL A 86 -3.40 0.67 -2.08
N LEU A 87 -3.20 1.93 -2.47
CA LEU A 87 -3.79 3.09 -1.82
C LEU A 87 -5.32 3.11 -1.94
N ASP A 88 -5.88 2.77 -3.11
CA ASP A 88 -7.33 2.60 -3.30
C ASP A 88 -7.88 1.50 -2.37
N ALA A 89 -7.19 0.37 -2.27
CA ALA A 89 -7.58 -0.72 -1.38
C ALA A 89 -7.48 -0.33 0.11
N ASP A 90 -6.50 0.49 0.49
CA ASP A 90 -6.41 1.06 1.84
C ASP A 90 -7.55 2.05 2.11
N MET A 91 -7.80 2.98 1.18
CA MET A 91 -8.90 3.95 1.29
C MET A 91 -10.25 3.25 1.45
N GLN A 92 -10.51 2.19 0.68
CA GLN A 92 -11.75 1.41 0.80
C GLN A 92 -11.86 0.70 2.15
N ARG A 93 -10.75 0.18 2.69
CA ARG A 93 -10.71 -0.43 4.04
C ARG A 93 -11.02 0.60 5.12
N PHE A 94 -10.41 1.78 5.03
CA PHE A 94 -10.68 2.90 5.94
C PHE A 94 -12.12 3.41 5.84
N ALA A 95 -12.66 3.57 4.64
CA ALA A 95 -14.05 3.94 4.43
C ALA A 95 -15.01 2.91 5.06
N SER A 96 -14.75 1.62 4.84
CA SER A 96 -15.54 0.54 5.44
C SER A 96 -15.47 0.58 6.97
N LEU A 97 -14.28 0.81 7.53
CA LEU A 97 -14.12 0.94 8.98
C LEU A 97 -14.84 2.17 9.54
N HIS A 98 -14.83 3.30 8.82
CA HIS A 98 -15.55 4.51 9.19
C HIS A 98 -17.06 4.25 9.28
N GLU A 99 -17.65 3.56 8.30
CA GLU A 99 -19.06 3.19 8.33
C GLU A 99 -19.40 2.31 9.55
N ILE A 100 -18.54 1.33 9.86
CA ILE A 100 -18.71 0.47 11.04
C ILE A 100 -18.64 1.29 12.34
N LEU A 101 -17.68 2.24 12.44
CA LEU A 101 -17.55 3.11 13.60
C LEU A 101 -18.75 4.03 13.76
N ARG A 102 -19.28 4.57 12.65
CA ARG A 102 -20.48 5.41 12.65
C ARG A 102 -21.68 4.63 13.18
N ASP A 103 -21.94 3.44 12.65
CA ASP A 103 -23.05 2.60 13.08
C ASP A 103 -22.93 2.20 14.56
N ALA A 104 -21.71 1.95 15.04
CA ALA A 104 -21.44 1.68 16.45
C ALA A 104 -21.68 2.92 17.33
N ALA A 105 -21.25 4.10 16.88
CA ALA A 105 -21.42 5.35 17.60
C ALA A 105 -22.89 5.75 17.71
N ASP A 106 -23.67 5.56 16.65
CA ASP A 106 -25.11 5.84 16.64
C ASP A 106 -25.87 4.92 17.60
N LYS A 107 -25.53 3.63 17.61
CA LYS A 107 -26.05 2.67 18.61
C LYS A 107 -25.68 3.07 20.04
N ALA A 108 -24.44 3.50 20.27
CA ALA A 108 -23.99 3.95 21.59
C ALA A 108 -24.75 5.20 22.05
N ARG A 109 -24.97 6.18 21.16
CA ARG A 109 -25.73 7.40 21.45
C ARG A 109 -27.19 7.12 21.80
N GLU A 110 -27.84 6.19 21.11
CA GLU A 110 -29.20 5.77 21.43
C GLU A 110 -29.27 5.11 22.82
N SER A 111 -28.25 4.33 23.21
CA SER A 111 -28.13 3.80 24.58
C SER A 111 -27.88 4.90 25.61
N THR A 112 -27.02 5.89 25.32
CA THR A 112 -26.76 7.03 26.23
C THR A 112 -28.02 7.85 26.52
N ARG A 113 -28.90 8.03 25.51
CA ARG A 113 -30.17 8.75 25.70
C ARG A 113 -31.11 8.05 26.67
N ARG A 114 -30.99 6.73 26.81
CA ARG A 114 -31.80 5.91 27.73
C ARG A 114 -31.12 5.78 29.09
N GLU A 115 -29.80 5.69 29.13
CA GLU A 115 -28.97 5.53 30.33
C GLU A 115 -27.73 6.43 30.21
N ALA A 116 -27.69 7.54 30.96
CA ALA A 116 -26.59 8.51 30.93
C ALA A 116 -25.35 8.03 31.71
N ALA A 117 -24.89 6.80 31.47
CA ALA A 117 -23.74 6.24 32.14
C ALA A 117 -22.42 6.82 31.57
N PRO A 118 -21.48 7.30 32.42
CA PRO A 118 -20.20 7.88 31.99
C PRO A 118 -19.33 6.96 31.09
N SER A 119 -19.51 5.65 31.25
CA SER A 119 -18.81 4.63 30.47
C SER A 119 -19.34 4.51 29.04
N VAL A 120 -20.64 4.71 28.81
CA VAL A 120 -21.27 4.71 27.48
C VAL A 120 -20.86 5.96 26.71
N THR A 121 -20.85 7.13 27.36
CA THR A 121 -20.35 8.38 26.77
C THR A 121 -18.88 8.30 26.41
N HIS A 122 -18.03 7.73 27.26
CA HIS A 122 -16.62 7.53 26.94
C HIS A 122 -16.42 6.60 25.73
N ALA A 123 -17.16 5.49 25.64
CA ALA A 123 -17.10 4.60 24.49
C ALA A 123 -17.58 5.28 23.19
N ALA A 124 -18.66 6.07 23.26
CA ALA A 124 -19.15 6.84 22.11
C ALA A 124 -18.11 7.88 21.62
N ASN A 125 -17.43 8.57 22.54
CA ASN A 125 -16.39 9.53 22.20
C ASN A 125 -15.17 8.85 21.53
N LEU A 126 -14.78 7.66 22.01
CA LEU A 126 -13.70 6.89 21.37
C LEU A 126 -14.04 6.50 19.93
N LEU A 127 -15.30 6.15 19.64
CA LEU A 127 -15.72 5.81 18.28
C LEU A 127 -15.71 7.04 17.37
N LEU A 128 -16.18 8.19 17.86
CA LEU A 128 -16.18 9.45 17.13
C LEU A 128 -14.76 9.96 16.83
N GLU A 129 -13.84 9.82 17.78
CA GLU A 129 -12.45 10.20 17.54
C GLU A 129 -11.82 9.29 16.48
N GLY A 130 -12.07 7.99 16.54
CA GLY A 130 -11.63 7.06 15.50
C GLY A 130 -12.18 7.44 14.11
N MET A 131 -13.43 7.90 14.00
CA MET A 131 -13.98 8.40 12.73
C MET A 131 -13.23 9.63 12.21
N ARG A 132 -12.90 10.58 13.10
CA ARG A 132 -12.13 11.78 12.72
C ARG A 132 -10.74 11.43 12.22
N GLU A 133 -10.06 10.52 12.90
CA GLU A 133 -8.75 10.04 12.48
C GLU A 133 -8.81 9.37 11.10
N ILE A 134 -9.84 8.57 10.84
CA ILE A 134 -10.05 7.98 9.50
C ILE A 134 -10.24 9.06 8.44
N ALA A 135 -11.03 10.11 8.72
CA ALA A 135 -11.22 11.20 7.77
C ALA A 135 -9.89 11.89 7.42
N VAL A 136 -9.03 12.13 8.42
CA VAL A 136 -7.67 12.67 8.19
C VAL A 136 -6.83 11.73 7.33
N VAL A 137 -6.88 10.42 7.60
CA VAL A 137 -6.18 9.41 6.81
C VAL A 137 -6.64 9.42 5.35
N LEU A 138 -7.95 9.48 5.10
CA LEU A 138 -8.50 9.51 3.74
C LEU A 138 -8.10 10.78 2.98
N LEU A 139 -8.07 11.93 3.66
CA LEU A 139 -7.56 13.17 3.07
C LEU A 139 -6.09 13.06 2.69
N ALA A 140 -5.26 12.49 3.58
CA ALA A 140 -3.84 12.26 3.30
C ALA A 140 -3.64 11.28 2.13
N CYS A 141 -4.46 10.23 2.02
CA CYS A 141 -4.44 9.31 0.89
C CYS A 141 -4.78 10.05 -0.42
N GLY A 142 -5.84 10.86 -0.43
CA GLY A 142 -6.22 11.65 -1.60
C GLY A 142 -5.14 12.65 -2.04
N GLU A 143 -4.45 13.30 -1.08
CA GLU A 143 -3.31 14.16 -1.38
C GLU A 143 -2.17 13.37 -2.04
N ARG A 144 -1.88 12.18 -1.54
CA ARG A 144 -0.82 11.31 -2.09
C ARG A 144 -1.16 10.77 -3.47
N GLN A 145 -2.43 10.47 -3.74
CA GLN A 145 -2.90 10.15 -5.09
C GLN A 145 -2.67 11.32 -6.04
N ARG A 146 -3.04 12.55 -5.63
CA ARG A 146 -2.80 13.75 -6.44
C ARG A 146 -1.31 13.95 -6.75
N GLN A 147 -0.44 13.86 -5.74
CA GLN A 147 1.02 13.95 -5.94
C GLN A 147 1.54 12.90 -6.93
N CYS A 148 1.02 11.67 -6.86
CA CYS A 148 1.36 10.60 -7.79
C CYS A 148 0.93 10.92 -9.23
N LEU A 149 -0.29 11.45 -9.42
CA LEU A 149 -0.78 11.89 -10.73
C LEU A 149 0.06 13.05 -11.28
N ASP A 150 0.39 14.04 -10.46
CA ASP A 150 1.20 15.18 -10.85
C ASP A 150 2.58 14.72 -11.33
N LEU A 151 3.21 13.79 -10.60
CA LEU A 151 4.47 13.17 -11.03
C LEU A 151 4.35 12.44 -12.36
N LYS A 152 3.26 11.68 -12.58
CA LYS A 152 3.02 11.02 -13.88
C LYS A 152 2.87 12.03 -15.01
N LEU A 153 2.02 13.05 -14.82
CA LEU A 153 1.70 14.05 -15.84
C LEU A 153 2.90 14.93 -16.19
N MET A 154 3.68 15.38 -15.20
CA MET A 154 4.89 16.16 -15.43
C MET A 154 5.87 15.38 -16.31
N THR A 155 6.02 14.10 -16.04
CA THR A 155 6.95 13.26 -16.79
C THR A 155 6.43 12.91 -18.16
N GLN A 156 5.15 12.58 -18.33
CA GLN A 156 4.55 12.40 -19.66
C GLN A 156 4.70 13.65 -20.54
N ARG A 157 4.55 14.85 -19.96
CA ARG A 157 4.79 16.11 -20.67
C ARG A 157 6.26 16.25 -21.07
N SER A 158 7.19 15.96 -20.16
CA SER A 158 8.63 15.97 -20.45
C SER A 158 8.98 15.03 -21.60
N ILE A 159 8.45 13.80 -21.56
CA ILE A 159 8.61 12.79 -22.61
C ILE A 159 8.08 13.29 -23.95
N ALA A 160 6.86 13.83 -23.97
CA ALA A 160 6.20 14.29 -25.19
C ALA A 160 6.92 15.49 -25.85
N THR A 161 7.68 16.27 -25.08
CA THR A 161 8.46 17.41 -25.59
C THR A 161 9.91 17.08 -25.91
N ALA A 162 10.38 15.86 -25.61
CA ALA A 162 11.75 15.45 -25.85
C ALA A 162 11.96 14.99 -27.30
N ALA A 163 13.06 15.43 -27.92
CA ALA A 163 13.44 15.04 -29.28
C ALA A 163 14.06 13.62 -29.37
N ASP A 164 14.63 13.14 -28.26
CA ASP A 164 15.23 11.81 -28.10
C ASP A 164 14.56 11.04 -26.96
N ALA A 165 14.82 9.72 -26.84
CA ALA A 165 14.28 8.86 -25.79
C ALA A 165 14.52 9.48 -24.39
N PRO A 166 13.46 9.91 -23.70
CA PRO A 166 13.58 10.72 -22.49
C PRO A 166 14.06 9.86 -21.32
N LEU A 167 15.33 10.02 -20.99
CA LEU A 167 15.90 9.53 -19.75
C LEU A 167 15.43 10.46 -18.62
N ILE A 168 14.61 9.93 -17.72
CA ILE A 168 14.02 10.70 -16.61
C ILE A 168 14.94 10.58 -15.41
N SER A 169 15.36 11.70 -14.82
CA SER A 169 16.15 11.67 -13.58
C SER A 169 15.35 10.96 -12.49
N TYR A 170 15.91 9.85 -12.02
CA TYR A 170 15.19 8.90 -11.20
C TYR A 170 15.18 9.29 -9.72
N SER A 171 16.07 10.21 -9.30
CA SER A 171 16.14 10.80 -7.95
C SER A 171 14.78 11.25 -7.38
N LYS A 172 14.01 12.04 -8.15
CA LYS A 172 12.69 12.56 -7.73
C LYS A 172 11.66 11.45 -7.48
N TYR A 173 11.77 10.35 -8.22
CA TYR A 173 10.88 9.20 -8.05
C TYR A 173 11.34 8.27 -6.93
N ALA A 174 12.66 8.20 -6.68
CA ALA A 174 13.22 7.45 -5.57
C ALA A 174 12.61 7.89 -4.24
N GLU A 175 12.66 9.21 -3.99
CA GLU A 175 12.15 9.84 -2.78
C GLU A 175 10.65 9.57 -2.63
N PHE A 176 9.88 9.80 -3.69
CA PHE A 176 8.44 9.54 -3.68
C PHE A 176 8.11 8.07 -3.41
N LEU A 177 8.83 7.13 -4.03
CA LEU A 177 8.57 5.70 -3.86
C LEU A 177 8.95 5.19 -2.47
N ASP A 178 10.00 5.74 -1.86
CA ASP A 178 10.38 5.44 -0.48
C ASP A 178 9.32 5.97 0.51
N GLU A 179 8.86 7.22 0.31
CA GLU A 179 7.75 7.78 1.09
C GLU A 179 6.46 6.98 0.92
N ALA A 180 6.16 6.53 -0.31
CA ALA A 180 4.98 5.72 -0.61
C ALA A 180 5.01 4.37 0.12
N LEU A 181 6.18 3.71 0.17
CA LEU A 181 6.36 2.49 0.96
C LEU A 181 6.14 2.72 2.45
N ALA A 182 6.75 3.77 3.00
CA ALA A 182 6.62 4.13 4.40
C ALA A 182 5.15 4.44 4.75
N LEU A 183 4.45 5.15 3.88
CA LEU A 183 3.03 5.45 4.05
C LEU A 183 2.18 4.18 4.07
N CYS A 184 2.39 3.24 3.15
CA CYS A 184 1.63 1.98 3.13
C CYS A 184 1.79 1.19 4.45
N ASP A 185 3.00 1.19 5.03
CA ASP A 185 3.22 0.59 6.35
C ASP A 185 2.52 1.34 7.48
N GLN A 186 2.53 2.67 7.44
CA GLN A 186 1.82 3.50 8.41
C GLN A 186 0.30 3.29 8.34
N LEU A 187 -0.28 3.25 7.14
CA LEU A 187 -1.70 3.01 6.90
C LEU A 187 -2.13 1.65 7.46
N ARG A 188 -1.35 0.60 7.21
CA ARG A 188 -1.62 -0.73 7.77
C ARG A 188 -1.64 -0.73 9.31
N ARG A 189 -0.63 -0.14 9.94
CA ARG A 189 -0.56 -0.04 11.41
C ARG A 189 -1.72 0.79 11.95
N LYS A 190 -2.06 1.89 11.29
CA LYS A 190 -3.14 2.77 11.72
C LYS A 190 -4.50 2.10 11.60
N HIS A 191 -4.71 1.31 10.56
CA HIS A 191 -5.91 0.49 10.41
C HIS A 191 -6.03 -0.53 11.55
N GLU A 192 -4.94 -1.24 11.91
CA GLU A 192 -4.92 -2.18 13.03
C GLU A 192 -5.23 -1.49 14.37
N GLU A 193 -4.63 -0.32 14.61
CA GLU A 193 -4.86 0.50 15.81
C GLU A 193 -6.33 0.89 15.95
N LEU A 194 -6.94 1.43 14.88
CA LEU A 194 -8.34 1.85 14.87
C LEU A 194 -9.30 0.66 14.98
N GLN A 195 -8.96 -0.48 14.38
CA GLN A 195 -9.70 -1.73 14.55
C GLN A 195 -9.68 -2.21 16.01
N GLN A 196 -8.54 -2.12 16.69
CA GLN A 196 -8.44 -2.45 18.11
C GLN A 196 -9.23 -1.47 18.98
N GLN A 197 -9.17 -0.17 18.67
CA GLN A 197 -9.96 0.85 19.36
C GLN A 197 -11.46 0.58 19.25
N ARG A 198 -11.94 0.20 18.06
CA ARG A 198 -13.32 -0.26 17.85
C ARG A 198 -13.67 -1.42 18.78
N ILE A 199 -12.84 -2.47 18.80
CA ILE A 199 -13.09 -3.68 19.60
C ILE A 199 -13.18 -3.31 21.09
N ARG A 200 -12.26 -2.48 21.59
CA ARG A 200 -12.25 -2.04 23.00
C ARG A 200 -13.48 -1.20 23.33
N ALA A 201 -13.88 -0.27 22.46
CA ALA A 201 -15.09 0.53 22.66
C ALA A 201 -16.35 -0.34 22.68
N MET A 202 -16.41 -1.34 21.79
CA MET A 202 -17.56 -2.24 21.70
C MET A 202 -17.65 -3.24 22.86
N ALA A 203 -16.52 -3.74 23.35
CA ALA A 203 -16.47 -4.56 24.56
C ALA A 203 -17.07 -3.80 25.76
N LYS A 204 -16.62 -2.56 25.99
CA LYS A 204 -17.18 -1.68 27.05
C LYS A 204 -18.70 -1.51 26.92
N LEU A 205 -19.20 -1.31 25.69
CA LEU A 205 -20.65 -1.17 25.46
C LEU A 205 -21.45 -2.46 25.68
N THR A 206 -20.81 -3.62 25.52
CA THR A 206 -21.45 -4.92 25.75
C THR A 206 -21.48 -5.26 27.24
N ASP A 207 -20.38 -5.02 27.94
CA ASP A 207 -20.27 -5.25 29.39
C ASP A 207 -21.31 -4.43 30.17
N LEU A 208 -21.59 -3.20 29.73
CA LEU A 208 -22.60 -2.33 30.34
C LEU A 208 -24.04 -2.82 30.14
N LYS A 209 -24.32 -3.55 29.05
CA LYS A 209 -25.64 -4.16 28.81
C LYS A 209 -25.85 -5.43 29.63
N LEU A 210 -24.77 -6.10 30.01
CA LEU A 210 -24.78 -7.35 30.78
C LEU A 210 -24.62 -7.10 32.29
N ALA A 211 -24.19 -5.90 32.69
CA ALA A 211 -24.12 -5.52 34.10
C ALA A 211 -25.53 -5.65 34.72
N PRO A 212 -25.69 -6.43 35.80
CA PRO A 212 -26.99 -6.60 36.43
C PRO A 212 -27.47 -5.23 36.91
N ARG A 213 -28.69 -4.86 36.51
CA ARG A 213 -29.42 -3.76 37.14
C ARG A 213 -29.61 -4.15 38.59
N GLU A 214 -28.75 -3.64 39.48
CA GLU A 214 -28.95 -3.81 40.92
C GLU A 214 -30.35 -3.30 41.23
N VAL A 215 -31.22 -4.24 41.56
CA VAL A 215 -32.57 -3.99 42.03
C VAL A 215 -32.39 -3.22 43.33
N GLN A 216 -32.61 -1.91 43.29
CA GLN A 216 -32.92 -1.13 44.48
C GLN A 216 -34.22 -1.70 45.05
N SER A 217 -34.06 -2.72 45.90
CA SER A 217 -35.09 -3.19 46.82
C SER A 217 -35.10 -2.20 47.98
N GLY A 218 -36.31 -1.74 48.32
CA GLY A 218 -36.56 -0.61 49.19
C GLY A 218 -36.25 -0.83 50.67
#